data_AF-A3V4Z2-F1
#
_entry.id   AF-A3V4Z2-F1
#
_cell.length_a   1.000
_cell.length_b   1.000
_cell.length_c   1.000
_cell.angle_alpha   90.00
_cell.angle_beta   90.00
_cell.angle_gamma   90.00
#
_symmetry.space_group_name_H-M   'P 1'
#
loop_
_entity.id
_entity.type
_entity.pdbx_description
1 polymer ?
#
loop_
_entity_poly.entity_id
_entity_poly.type
_entity_poly.pdbx_seq_one_letter_code
_entity_poly.pdbx_strand_id
1 'polypeptide(L)' 'MSDASQDTARSNLVATLFLDHPASVNETYLGHMRFALGFSFWLGVASLAALVHAVIPALCETTASRILKRLHARIMARH' A
#
# COMPACT_ATOMS: atom_id res chain seq x y z
N MET A 1 44.64 -5.12 -17.90
CA MET A 1 44.32 -4.66 -16.53
C MET A 1 43.00 -3.92 -16.58
N SER A 2 42.02 -4.44 -15.85
CA SER A 2 40.93 -3.76 -15.10
C SER A 2 40.14 -2.65 -15.82
N ASP A 3 38.81 -2.58 -15.84
CA ASP A 3 37.74 -3.25 -15.11
C ASP A 3 36.45 -2.85 -15.85
N ALA A 4 35.80 -3.75 -16.58
CA ALA A 4 34.65 -3.43 -17.45
C ALA A 4 33.38 -4.18 -17.03
N SER A 5 33.20 -4.47 -15.74
CA SER A 5 32.15 -5.42 -15.32
C SER A 5 31.37 -5.04 -14.06
N GLN A 6 31.36 -3.76 -13.64
CA GLN A 6 30.71 -3.36 -12.38
C GLN A 6 29.46 -2.46 -12.50
N ASP A 7 28.77 -2.39 -13.64
CA ASP A 7 27.54 -1.57 -13.76
C ASP A 7 26.22 -2.36 -13.89
N THR A 8 26.26 -3.69 -14.07
CA THR A 8 25.03 -4.48 -14.26
C THR A 8 24.43 -4.99 -12.93
N ALA A 9 25.15 -4.88 -11.81
CA ALA A 9 24.77 -5.51 -10.54
C ALA A 9 23.75 -4.71 -9.70
N ARG A 10 23.44 -3.45 -10.05
CA ARG A 10 22.48 -2.60 -9.30
C ARG A 10 21.11 -2.43 -9.97
N SER A 11 20.86 -3.04 -11.13
CA SER A 11 19.63 -2.80 -11.90
C SER A 11 18.53 -3.87 -11.79
N ASN A 12 18.65 -4.88 -10.93
CA ASN A 12 17.66 -5.98 -10.92
C ASN A 12 16.95 -6.23 -9.58
N LEU A 13 17.27 -5.56 -8.47
CA LEU A 13 16.50 -5.74 -7.23
C LEU A 13 15.06 -5.22 -7.36
N VAL A 14 14.87 -4.08 -8.02
CA VAL A 14 13.55 -3.49 -8.28
C VAL A 14 12.79 -4.33 -9.32
N ALA A 15 13.47 -4.83 -10.36
CA ALA A 15 12.83 -5.69 -11.36
C ALA A 15 12.37 -7.03 -10.73
N THR A 16 13.22 -7.72 -9.97
CA THR A 16 12.88 -9.03 -9.38
C THR A 16 11.84 -8.93 -8.25
N LEU A 17 11.84 -7.85 -7.45
CA LEU A 17 10.85 -7.67 -6.38
C LEU A 17 9.47 -7.21 -6.90
N PHE A 18 9.42 -6.49 -8.03
CA PHE A 18 8.17 -5.92 -8.55
C PHE A 18 7.61 -6.64 -9.79
N LEU A 19 8.43 -7.33 -10.59
CA LEU A 19 8.04 -7.96 -11.86
C LEU A 19 8.07 -9.50 -11.85
N ASP A 20 8.70 -10.17 -10.88
CA ASP A 20 8.79 -11.65 -10.83
C ASP A 20 7.78 -12.33 -9.89
N HIS A 21 7.04 -11.56 -9.08
CA HIS A 21 5.89 -12.09 -8.33
C HIS A 21 4.56 -12.27 -9.14
N PRO A 22 4.28 -11.61 -10.27
CA PRO A 22 2.98 -11.69 -10.95
C PRO A 22 2.76 -12.98 -11.76
N ALA A 23 3.69 -13.93 -11.76
CA ALA A 23 3.49 -15.22 -12.43
C ALA A 23 2.52 -16.17 -11.69
N SER A 24 2.13 -15.89 -10.44
CA SER A 24 1.36 -16.84 -9.61
C SER A 24 -0.14 -16.57 -9.51
N VAL A 25 -0.68 -15.51 -10.12
CA VAL A 25 -2.12 -15.23 -10.04
C VAL A 25 -2.57 -14.41 -11.23
N ASN A 26 -3.44 -14.99 -12.06
CA ASN A 26 -4.05 -14.39 -13.25
C ASN A 26 -5.03 -13.22 -12.91
N GLU A 27 -4.65 -12.29 -12.04
CA GLU A 27 -5.32 -11.00 -11.84
C GLU A 27 -4.47 -9.89 -12.46
N THR A 28 -5.13 -8.86 -13.01
CA THR A 28 -4.38 -7.70 -13.50
C THR A 28 -3.59 -7.09 -12.33
N TYR A 29 -2.26 -7.05 -12.44
CA TYR A 29 -1.38 -6.35 -11.49
C TYR A 29 -1.90 -4.94 -11.18
N LEU A 30 -2.45 -4.28 -12.22
CA LEU A 30 -3.11 -2.98 -12.10
C LEU A 30 -4.34 -2.98 -11.19
N GLY A 31 -5.14 -4.05 -11.16
CA GLY A 31 -6.27 -4.21 -10.25
C GLY A 31 -5.82 -4.34 -8.79
N HIS A 32 -4.80 -5.16 -8.55
CA HIS A 32 -4.23 -5.31 -7.21
C HIS A 32 -3.54 -4.02 -6.74
N MET A 33 -2.75 -3.38 -7.61
CA MET A 33 -2.11 -2.10 -7.33
C MET A 33 -3.13 -1.00 -7.06
N ARG A 34 -4.21 -0.90 -7.86
CA ARG A 34 -5.28 0.07 -7.63
C ARG A 34 -5.98 -0.13 -6.28
N PHE A 35 -6.27 -1.38 -5.92
CA PHE A 35 -6.85 -1.71 -4.63
C PHE A 35 -5.90 -1.37 -3.48
N ALA A 36 -4.63 -1.80 -3.56
CA ALA A 36 -3.62 -1.56 -2.53
C ALA A 36 -3.35 -0.07 -2.32
N LEU A 37 -3.21 0.70 -3.40
CA LEU A 37 -3.04 2.16 -3.33
C LEU A 37 -4.29 2.84 -2.74
N GLY A 38 -5.49 2.43 -3.17
CA GLY A 38 -6.73 2.94 -2.59
C GLY A 38 -6.86 2.61 -1.10
N PHE A 39 -6.53 1.39 -0.71
CA PHE A 39 -6.51 0.94 0.68
C PHE A 39 -5.53 1.77 1.52
N SER A 40 -4.28 1.88 1.06
CA SER A 40 -3.22 2.65 1.73
C SER A 40 -3.60 4.12 1.89
N PHE A 41 -4.20 4.73 0.87
CA PHE A 41 -4.67 6.12 0.93
C PHE A 41 -5.69 6.33 2.06
N TRP A 42 -6.75 5.50 2.10
CA TRP A 42 -7.77 5.60 3.14
C TRP A 42 -7.23 5.30 4.54
N LEU A 43 -6.29 4.36 4.66
CA LEU A 43 -5.62 4.08 5.93
C LEU A 43 -4.80 5.29 6.41
N GLY A 44 -4.08 5.95 5.50
CA GLY A 44 -3.36 7.19 5.79
C GLY A 44 -4.28 8.32 6.25
N VAL A 45 -5.43 8.50 5.60
CA VAL A 45 -6.45 9.47 6.04
C VAL A 45 -6.98 9.14 7.43
N ALA A 46 -7.22 7.86 7.73
CA ALA A 46 -7.66 7.44 9.06
C ALA A 46 -6.60 7.69 10.14
N SER A 47 -5.32 7.44 9.82
CA SER A 47 -4.18 7.73 10.70
C SER A 47 -4.05 9.23 10.97
N LEU A 48 -4.16 10.07 9.93
CA LEU A 48 -4.16 11.52 10.10
C LEU A 48 -5.35 12.01 10.93
N ALA A 49 -6.55 11.46 10.70
CA ALA A 49 -7.73 11.79 11.48
C ALA A 49 -7.56 11.41 12.96
N ALA A 50 -6.94 10.26 13.25
CA ALA A 50 -6.61 9.84 14.61
C ALA A 50 -5.54 10.75 15.25
N LEU A 51 -4.54 11.20 14.47
CA LEU A 51 -3.53 12.15 14.94
C LEU A 51 -4.16 13.50 15.31
N VAL A 52 -5.02 14.04 14.44
CA VAL A 52 -5.77 15.27 14.72
C VAL A 52 -6.64 15.10 15.96
N HIS A 53 -7.32 13.96 16.10
CA HIS A 53 -8.11 13.65 17.29
C HIS A 53 -7.26 13.57 18.57
N ALA A 54 -6.05 13.02 18.50
CA ALA A 54 -5.13 12.96 19.63
C ALA A 54 -4.68 14.36 20.10
N VAL A 55 -4.58 15.33 19.18
CA VAL A 55 -4.27 16.73 19.51
C VAL A 55 -5.53 17.50 19.94
N ILE A 56 -6.65 17.27 19.26
CA ILE A 56 -7.93 17.95 19.49
C ILE A 56 -9.03 16.88 19.55
N PRO A 57 -9.38 16.39 20.75
CA PRO A 57 -10.35 15.29 20.94
C PRO A 57 -11.74 15.57 20.34
N ALA A 58 -12.15 16.84 20.23
CA ALA A 58 -13.43 17.21 19.65
C ALA A 58 -13.47 17.10 18.11
N LEU A 59 -12.31 17.00 17.44
CA LEU A 59 -12.23 16.85 16.00
C LEU A 59 -12.02 15.37 15.65
N CYS A 60 -12.72 14.89 14.63
CA CYS A 60 -12.56 13.55 14.05
C CYS A 60 -12.92 12.33 14.94
N GLU A 61 -13.65 12.51 16.05
CA GLU A 61 -14.02 11.44 17.01
C GLU A 61 -14.45 10.11 16.37
N THR A 62 -15.31 10.16 15.34
CA THR A 62 -15.82 8.95 14.65
C THR A 62 -15.18 8.70 13.29
N THR A 63 -14.31 9.60 12.82
CA THR A 63 -13.82 9.61 11.44
C THR A 63 -12.83 8.48 11.20
N ALA A 64 -11.83 8.33 12.08
CA ALA A 64 -10.86 7.24 11.99
C ALA A 64 -11.56 5.87 12.09
N SER A 65 -12.42 5.69 13.10
CA SER A 65 -13.18 4.46 13.32
C SER A 65 -14.08 4.09 12.14
N ARG A 66 -14.76 5.06 11.50
CA ARG A 66 -15.62 4.81 10.34
C ARG A 66 -14.81 4.39 9.11
N ILE A 67 -13.63 4.99 8.89
CA ILE A 67 -12.75 4.62 7.77
C ILE A 67 -12.18 3.22 7.98
N LEU A 68 -11.73 2.88 9.20
CA LEU A 68 -11.24 1.54 9.53
C LEU A 68 -12.32 0.47 9.33
N LYS A 69 -13.56 0.70 9.79
CA LYS A 69 -14.69 -0.21 9.55
C LYS A 69 -14.92 -0.44 8.05
N ARG A 70 -14.84 0.61 7.24
CA ARG A 70 -14.99 0.52 5.78
C ARG A 70 -13.84 -0.24 5.12
N LEU A 71 -12.61 -0.03 5.57
CA LEU A 71 -11.43 -0.77 5.11
C LEU A 71 -11.53 -2.25 5.48
N HIS A 72 -11.95 -2.55 6.71
CA HIS A 72 -12.16 -3.91 7.20
C HIS A 72 -13.21 -4.66 6.37
N ALA A 73 -14.36 -4.02 6.10
CA ALA A 73 -15.38 -4.60 5.23
C ALA A 73 -14.87 -4.87 3.80
N ARG A 74 -14.00 -3.99 3.27
CA ARG A 74 -13.38 -4.20 1.95
C ARG A 74 -12.38 -5.35 1.92
N ILE A 75 -11.67 -5.61 3.03
CA ILE A 75 -10.81 -6.79 3.16
C ILE A 75 -11.67 -8.05 3.20
N MET A 76 -12.72 -8.06 4.03
CA MET A 76 -13.61 -9.22 4.17
C MET A 76 -14.35 -9.58 2.88
N ALA A 77 -14.73 -8.58 2.07
CA ALA A 77 -15.38 -8.83 0.77
C ALA A 77 -14.44 -9.42 -0.30
N ARG A 78 -13.14 -9.54 -0.02
CA ARG A 78 -12.13 -10.07 -0.95
C ARG A 78 -11.64 -11.48 -0.56
N HIS A 79 -12.14 -12.03 0.56
CA HIS A 79 -11.91 -13.40 1.05
C HIS A 79 -13.18 -14.23 0.90
#